data_AF-A0A5M3ML75-F1
#
_entry.id   AF-A0A5M3ML75-F1
#
_cell.length_a   1.000
_cell.length_b   1.000
_cell.length_c   1.000
_cell.angle_alpha   90.00
_cell.angle_beta   90.00
_cell.angle_gamma   90.00
#
_symmetry.space_group_name_H-M   'P 1'
#
loop_
_entity.id
_entity.type
_entity.pdbx_description
1 polymer ?
#
loop_
_entity_poly.entity_id
_entity_poly.type
_entity_poly.pdbx_seq_one_letter_code
_entity_poly.pdbx_strand_id
1 'polypeptide(L)'
;MSSGSTVPPSPPKTPTPVFREYNFELSPVPPNPLLGGRCIKTAAALIIGDEILNGKTLDRNSNYFARWCFEWGVELKRIEVIADDEAEIAEAAKRLVQNHDLVITSGGIGPTHDDITYASLAKAFGQDLAYHDETLRRMDETSKHRRWVSQQSEEQKTARRRMALFPANAEVLFVSSDIFVPVVRLAGKLHVFPGIPSLFQKMLDNLPQFLPLPPPEERPYRVQVFTPLPESTIAPILTSLHASLSSPSPSSQSQSQQHAPIRIGSYPVLQSGVYISLIGSHQDRMVLERVAKELIDTLNAQWRAQGRDQCTWREEKDGANANANANVSGSGRAGDNQKAREEAQGGARLVSREEMEAKRLESERKSNL
;
A
#
# COMPACT_ATOMS: atom_id res chain seq x y z
N MET A 1 9.94 58.43 -31.01
CA MET A 1 11.02 57.71 -30.29
C MET A 1 10.34 56.64 -29.43
N SER A 2 10.80 55.40 -29.59
CA SER A 2 10.14 54.16 -29.15
C SER A 2 10.03 54.03 -27.62
N SER A 3 8.85 53.71 -27.11
CA SER A 3 8.62 53.35 -25.70
C SER A 3 9.04 51.90 -25.45
N GLY A 4 10.22 51.72 -24.87
CA GLY A 4 10.75 50.42 -24.48
C GLY A 4 9.99 49.84 -23.28
N SER A 5 9.29 48.73 -23.51
CA SER A 5 8.69 47.89 -22.47
C SER A 5 9.79 47.06 -21.80
N THR A 6 10.07 47.29 -20.53
CA THR A 6 11.00 46.48 -19.74
C THR A 6 10.22 45.41 -18.97
N VAL A 7 10.39 44.15 -19.39
CA VAL A 7 9.86 42.99 -18.67
C VAL A 7 10.70 42.79 -17.39
N PRO A 8 10.09 42.62 -16.20
CA PRO A 8 10.83 42.37 -14.98
C PRO A 8 11.53 41.00 -15.02
N PRO A 9 12.70 40.85 -14.38
CA PRO A 9 13.43 39.58 -14.38
C PRO A 9 12.63 38.49 -13.67
N SER A 10 12.64 37.30 -14.26
CA SER A 10 11.98 36.13 -13.70
C SER A 10 12.55 35.80 -12.31
N PRO A 11 11.72 35.36 -11.34
CA PRO A 11 12.21 34.96 -10.04
C PRO A 11 13.23 33.81 -10.18
N PRO A 12 14.24 33.74 -9.30
CA PRO A 12 15.23 32.66 -9.34
C PRO A 12 14.51 31.33 -9.24
N LYS A 13 14.81 30.42 -10.19
CA LYS A 13 14.28 29.06 -10.17
C LYS A 13 14.64 28.43 -8.82
N THR A 14 13.64 28.05 -8.05
CA THR A 14 13.82 27.28 -6.82
C THR A 14 14.68 26.05 -7.17
N PRO A 15 15.82 25.82 -6.51
CA PRO A 15 16.65 24.68 -6.82
C PRO A 15 15.82 23.41 -6.66
N THR A 16 15.72 22.63 -7.74
CA THR A 16 15.12 21.30 -7.71
C THR A 16 15.84 20.51 -6.62
N PRO A 17 15.13 19.90 -5.64
CA PRO A 17 15.80 19.15 -4.59
C PRO A 17 16.58 18.01 -5.25
N VAL A 18 17.90 18.07 -5.12
CA VAL A 18 18.78 16.97 -5.51
C VAL A 18 18.52 15.86 -4.50
N PHE A 19 17.70 14.87 -4.86
CA PHE A 19 17.60 13.63 -4.11
C PHE A 19 18.97 12.95 -4.23
N ARG A 20 19.78 13.04 -3.19
CA ARG A 20 20.98 12.23 -3.11
C ARG A 20 20.56 10.80 -2.86
N GLU A 21 20.79 9.95 -3.85
CA GLU A 21 20.65 8.51 -3.69
C GLU A 21 21.76 8.02 -2.75
N TYR A 22 21.34 7.44 -1.62
CA TYR A 22 22.24 6.64 -0.79
C TYR A 22 22.29 5.23 -1.37
N ASN A 23 23.44 4.58 -1.29
CA ASN A 23 23.62 3.22 -1.77
C ASN A 23 24.25 2.36 -0.68
N PHE A 24 23.49 2.13 0.39
CA PHE A 24 23.88 1.25 1.48
C PHE A 24 23.77 -0.22 1.07
N GLU A 25 24.65 -1.06 1.61
CA GLU A 25 24.58 -2.50 1.42
C GLU A 25 23.30 -3.08 2.03
N LEU A 26 22.69 -4.03 1.35
CA LEU A 26 21.54 -4.79 1.87
C LEU A 26 22.04 -5.86 2.85
N SER A 27 21.20 -6.24 3.81
CA SER A 27 21.51 -7.38 4.67
C SER A 27 21.58 -8.68 3.83
N PRO A 28 22.41 -9.66 4.23
CA PRO A 28 22.36 -10.98 3.63
C PRO A 28 20.99 -11.64 3.90
N VAL A 29 20.55 -12.52 3.00
CA VAL A 29 19.32 -13.29 3.19
C VAL A 29 19.54 -14.29 4.33
N PRO A 30 18.77 -14.20 5.43
CA PRO A 30 18.94 -15.10 6.56
C PRO A 30 18.44 -16.50 6.24
N PRO A 31 18.92 -17.53 6.95
CA PRO A 31 18.39 -18.89 6.82
C PRO A 31 16.89 -18.91 7.16
N ASN A 32 16.16 -19.85 6.56
CA ASN A 32 14.73 -20.02 6.80
C ASN A 32 14.47 -20.27 8.31
N PRO A 33 13.77 -19.37 9.02
CA PRO A 33 13.50 -19.54 10.45
C PRO A 33 12.45 -20.63 10.74
N LEU A 34 11.72 -21.11 9.73
CA LEU A 34 10.73 -22.17 9.86
C LEU A 34 11.37 -23.55 9.71
N LEU A 35 11.18 -24.40 10.72
CA LEU A 35 11.66 -25.79 10.72
C LEU A 35 11.15 -26.58 9.50
N GLY A 36 12.05 -27.36 8.89
CA GLY A 36 11.73 -28.32 7.83
C GLY A 36 11.55 -27.73 6.44
N GLY A 37 12.06 -26.52 6.17
CA GLY A 37 11.93 -25.88 4.84
C GLY A 37 10.52 -25.41 4.52
N ARG A 38 9.67 -25.26 5.55
CA ARG A 38 8.30 -24.77 5.40
C ARG A 38 8.29 -23.30 4.99
N CYS A 39 7.24 -22.90 4.29
CA CYS A 39 6.97 -21.51 3.97
C CYS A 39 5.96 -20.89 4.94
N ILE A 40 5.95 -19.56 5.01
CA ILE A 40 4.97 -18.78 5.78
C ILE A 40 3.58 -19.01 5.19
N LYS A 41 2.63 -19.45 6.03
CA LYS A 41 1.23 -19.65 5.62
C LYS A 41 0.28 -18.65 6.24
N THR A 42 0.56 -18.21 7.46
CA THR A 42 -0.32 -17.32 8.22
C THR A 42 0.39 -16.03 8.62
N ALA A 43 -0.34 -14.92 8.59
CA ALA A 43 0.14 -13.64 9.07
C ALA A 43 -0.81 -12.96 10.06
N ALA A 44 -0.25 -12.07 10.88
CA ALA A 44 -0.99 -11.08 11.65
C ALA A 44 -0.30 -9.71 11.60
N ALA A 45 -1.08 -8.64 11.80
CA ALA A 45 -0.57 -7.28 11.94
C ALA A 45 -0.93 -6.69 13.31
N LEU A 46 0.03 -6.02 13.93
CA LEU A 46 -0.13 -5.24 15.14
C LEU A 46 0.16 -3.76 14.86
N ILE A 47 -0.89 -2.97 14.75
CA ILE A 47 -0.80 -1.53 14.52
C ILE A 47 -0.79 -0.84 15.89
N ILE A 48 0.22 -0.01 16.14
CA ILE A 48 0.46 0.63 17.43
C ILE A 48 0.37 2.14 17.19
N GLY A 49 -0.59 2.80 17.83
CA GLY A 49 -0.79 4.23 17.67
C GLY A 49 -2.15 4.71 18.18
N ASP A 50 -2.14 5.55 19.21
CA ASP A 50 -3.36 6.19 19.73
C ASP A 50 -4.11 7.00 18.66
N GLU A 51 -3.39 7.59 17.69
CA GLU A 51 -3.97 8.36 16.59
C GLU A 51 -4.77 7.50 15.60
N ILE A 52 -4.51 6.19 15.56
CA ILE A 52 -5.32 5.25 14.81
C ILE A 52 -6.60 4.94 15.58
N LEU A 53 -6.48 4.66 16.88
CA LEU A 53 -7.63 4.35 17.74
C LEU A 53 -8.61 5.51 17.88
N ASN A 54 -8.11 6.75 17.96
CA ASN A 54 -8.95 7.94 18.03
C ASN A 54 -9.42 8.46 16.65
N GLY A 55 -9.06 7.77 15.56
CA GLY A 55 -9.50 8.08 14.21
C GLY A 55 -8.87 9.33 13.58
N LYS A 56 -7.89 9.96 14.24
CA LYS A 56 -7.15 11.12 13.68
C LYS A 56 -6.40 10.74 12.40
N THR A 57 -5.86 9.52 12.35
CA THR A 57 -5.12 9.00 11.20
C THR A 57 -5.81 7.77 10.65
N LEU A 58 -6.12 7.78 9.35
CA LEU A 58 -6.60 6.59 8.66
C LEU A 58 -5.46 5.57 8.52
N ASP A 59 -5.66 4.38 9.07
CA ASP A 59 -4.72 3.26 8.92
C ASP A 59 -4.70 2.75 7.47
N ARG A 60 -3.60 3.09 6.77
CA ARG A 60 -3.30 2.60 5.42
C ARG A 60 -2.34 1.41 5.43
N ASN A 61 -1.66 1.17 6.54
CA ASN A 61 -0.57 0.18 6.62
C ASN A 61 -1.16 -1.22 6.74
N SER A 62 -2.18 -1.41 7.56
CA SER A 62 -2.86 -2.72 7.67
C SER A 62 -3.53 -3.13 6.35
N ASN A 63 -4.19 -2.20 5.66
CA ASN A 63 -4.80 -2.46 4.36
C ASN A 63 -3.74 -2.85 3.31
N TYR A 64 -2.63 -2.12 3.27
CA TYR A 64 -1.53 -2.43 2.37
C TYR A 64 -0.92 -3.80 2.68
N PHE A 65 -0.71 -4.12 3.97
CA PHE A 65 -0.21 -5.43 4.39
C PHE A 65 -1.19 -6.57 4.07
N ALA A 66 -2.50 -6.35 4.19
CA ALA A 66 -3.52 -7.31 3.80
C ALA A 66 -3.45 -7.64 2.30
N ARG A 67 -3.26 -6.61 1.46
CA ARG A 67 -3.04 -6.80 0.03
C ARG A 67 -1.74 -7.55 -0.25
N TRP A 68 -0.64 -7.15 0.39
CA TRP A 68 0.65 -7.82 0.26
C TRP A 68 0.54 -9.31 0.65
N CYS A 69 -0.11 -9.63 1.77
CA CYS A 69 -0.32 -11.01 2.21
C CYS A 69 -1.08 -11.82 1.16
N PHE A 70 -2.18 -11.25 0.63
CA PHE A 70 -2.92 -11.88 -0.45
C PHE A 70 -2.03 -12.16 -1.67
N GLU A 71 -1.29 -11.17 -2.15
CA GLU A 71 -0.40 -11.30 -3.33
C GLU A 71 0.69 -12.36 -3.15
N TRP A 72 1.18 -12.54 -1.93
CA TRP A 72 2.22 -13.53 -1.61
C TRP A 72 1.67 -14.87 -1.13
N GLY A 73 0.35 -15.07 -1.15
CA GLY A 73 -0.30 -16.33 -0.74
C GLY A 73 -0.21 -16.61 0.75
N VAL A 74 -0.06 -15.56 1.55
CA VAL A 74 -0.08 -15.63 3.01
C VAL A 74 -1.48 -15.27 3.49
N GLU A 75 -2.06 -16.12 4.33
CA GLU A 75 -3.38 -15.88 4.91
C GLU A 75 -3.27 -14.91 6.08
N LEU A 76 -3.71 -13.66 5.89
CA LEU A 76 -3.82 -12.70 6.98
C LEU A 76 -4.99 -13.09 7.88
N LYS A 77 -4.68 -13.60 9.08
CA LYS A 77 -5.66 -14.08 10.05
C LYS A 77 -6.19 -12.99 10.96
N ARG A 78 -5.38 -11.95 11.20
CA ARG A 78 -5.74 -10.91 12.18
C ARG A 78 -5.03 -9.59 11.92
N ILE A 79 -5.74 -8.50 12.21
CA ILE A 79 -5.20 -7.16 12.38
C ILE A 79 -5.68 -6.68 13.74
N GLU A 80 -4.76 -6.25 14.59
CA GLU A 80 -5.05 -5.63 15.89
C GLU A 80 -4.51 -4.20 15.86
N VAL A 81 -5.32 -3.26 16.34
CA VAL A 81 -4.91 -1.87 16.57
C VAL A 81 -4.94 -1.66 18.08
N ILE A 82 -3.83 -1.22 18.65
CA ILE A 82 -3.67 -1.02 20.10
C ILE A 82 -3.06 0.35 20.41
N ALA A 83 -3.21 0.76 21.66
CA ALA A 83 -2.64 2.00 22.18
C ALA A 83 -1.11 1.91 22.30
N ASP A 84 -0.47 3.06 22.46
CA ASP A 84 0.95 3.17 22.83
C ASP A 84 1.15 2.84 24.32
N ASP A 85 0.76 1.62 24.71
CA ASP A 85 0.87 1.07 26.06
C ASP A 85 1.76 -0.17 26.09
N GLU A 86 2.70 -0.21 27.04
CA GLU A 86 3.71 -1.27 27.11
C GLU A 86 3.09 -2.66 27.37
N ALA A 87 2.07 -2.75 28.21
CA ALA A 87 1.44 -4.02 28.56
C ALA A 87 0.62 -4.57 27.39
N GLU A 88 -0.13 -3.70 26.71
CA GLU A 88 -0.87 -4.04 25.49
C GLU A 88 0.07 -4.52 24.37
N ILE A 89 1.16 -3.78 24.11
CA ILE A 89 2.15 -4.17 23.09
C ILE A 89 2.77 -5.52 23.45
N ALA A 90 3.14 -5.73 24.71
CA ALA A 90 3.80 -6.96 25.15
C ALA A 90 2.88 -8.19 25.07
N GLU A 91 1.61 -8.06 25.48
CA GLU A 91 0.61 -9.13 25.37
C GLU A 91 0.37 -9.51 23.92
N ALA A 92 0.03 -8.51 23.09
CA ALA A 92 -0.37 -8.74 21.71
C ALA A 92 0.79 -9.32 20.90
N ALA A 93 2.00 -8.78 21.05
CA ALA A 93 3.17 -9.29 20.34
C ALA A 93 3.45 -10.77 20.67
N LYS A 94 3.40 -11.17 21.95
CA LYS A 94 3.60 -12.58 22.34
C LYS A 94 2.54 -13.49 21.76
N ARG A 95 1.26 -13.11 21.93
CA ARG A 95 0.12 -13.90 21.48
C ARG A 95 0.10 -14.05 19.96
N LEU A 96 0.42 -12.99 19.21
CA LEU A 96 0.46 -13.04 17.76
C LEU A 96 1.62 -13.91 17.26
N VAL A 97 2.82 -13.78 17.84
CA VAL A 97 4.00 -14.59 17.47
C VAL A 97 3.79 -16.08 17.74
N GLN A 98 3.09 -16.42 18.82
CA GLN A 98 2.75 -17.80 19.15
C GLN A 98 1.83 -18.44 18.11
N ASN A 99 0.88 -17.67 17.56
CA ASN A 99 -0.22 -18.21 16.76
C ASN A 99 -0.06 -18.06 15.24
N HIS A 100 0.96 -17.34 14.77
CA HIS A 100 1.15 -17.05 13.34
C HIS A 100 2.60 -17.29 12.88
N ASP A 101 2.81 -17.43 11.57
CA ASP A 101 4.14 -17.63 10.99
C ASP A 101 4.87 -16.30 10.74
N LEU A 102 4.12 -15.26 10.38
CA LEU A 102 4.60 -13.90 10.17
C LEU A 102 3.79 -12.92 11.01
N VAL A 103 4.45 -12.08 11.79
CA VAL A 103 3.80 -10.95 12.46
C VAL A 103 4.51 -9.68 12.05
N ILE A 104 3.76 -8.66 11.67
CA ILE A 104 4.32 -7.32 11.47
C ILE A 104 3.81 -6.38 12.55
N THR A 105 4.63 -5.40 12.94
CA THR A 105 4.15 -4.22 13.66
C THR A 105 4.27 -2.98 12.79
N SER A 106 3.48 -1.95 13.08
CA SER A 106 3.64 -0.62 12.48
C SER A 106 3.34 0.45 13.52
N GLY A 107 4.30 1.35 13.74
CA GLY A 107 4.17 2.47 14.69
C GLY A 107 5.06 2.38 15.93
N GLY A 108 5.18 3.49 16.66
CA GLY A 108 5.90 3.60 17.93
C GLY A 108 7.42 3.39 17.88
N ILE A 109 8.10 3.70 16.76
CA ILE A 109 9.57 3.54 16.58
C ILE A 109 10.32 4.84 16.28
N GLY A 110 9.66 5.99 16.37
CA GLY A 110 10.28 7.29 16.20
C GLY A 110 11.08 7.76 17.43
N PRO A 111 11.44 9.05 17.46
CA PRO A 111 12.27 9.63 18.51
C PRO A 111 11.48 10.23 19.67
N THR A 112 10.15 10.15 19.73
CA THR A 112 9.35 10.81 20.77
C THR A 112 9.25 9.94 22.03
N HIS A 113 8.38 10.28 22.98
CA HIS A 113 8.30 9.60 24.30
C HIS A 113 7.25 8.48 24.31
N ASP A 114 6.23 8.65 23.49
CA ASP A 114 5.20 7.70 23.08
C ASP A 114 5.74 6.60 22.13
N ASP A 115 6.87 6.82 21.46
CA ASP A 115 7.54 5.78 20.66
C ASP A 115 8.21 4.69 21.52
N ILE A 116 7.41 3.77 22.06
CA ILE A 116 7.83 2.74 23.02
C ILE A 116 7.87 1.32 22.47
N THR A 117 7.66 1.11 21.16
CA THR A 117 7.54 -0.23 20.55
C THR A 117 8.78 -1.08 20.82
N TYR A 118 10.00 -0.59 20.55
CA TYR A 118 11.21 -1.39 20.78
C TYR A 118 11.43 -1.76 22.25
N ALA A 119 11.19 -0.83 23.16
CA ALA A 119 11.34 -1.06 24.60
C ALA A 119 10.31 -2.09 25.10
N SER A 120 9.06 -1.95 24.68
CA SER A 120 7.97 -2.87 25.04
C SER A 120 8.24 -4.28 24.50
N LEU A 121 8.72 -4.39 23.26
CA LEU A 121 9.10 -5.68 22.67
C LEU A 121 10.33 -6.28 23.36
N ALA A 122 11.34 -5.49 23.71
CA ALA A 122 12.50 -5.98 24.48
C ALA A 122 12.05 -6.62 25.80
N LYS A 123 11.20 -5.91 26.56
CA LYS A 123 10.60 -6.43 27.80
C LYS A 123 9.76 -7.68 27.56
N ALA A 124 8.93 -7.69 26.51
CA ALA A 124 8.10 -8.83 26.17
C ALA A 124 8.95 -10.08 25.93
N PHE A 125 10.01 -9.98 25.14
CA PHE A 125 10.88 -11.11 24.78
C PHE A 125 12.05 -11.33 25.75
N GLY A 126 12.07 -10.65 26.90
CA GLY A 126 13.09 -10.84 27.94
C GLY A 126 14.50 -10.47 27.47
N GLN A 127 14.63 -9.38 26.72
CA GLN A 127 15.89 -8.89 26.18
C GLN A 127 16.23 -7.51 26.72
N ASP A 128 17.52 -7.25 26.89
CA ASP A 128 18.03 -5.90 27.11
C ASP A 128 17.92 -5.06 25.82
N LEU A 129 18.09 -3.75 25.96
CA LEU A 129 18.19 -2.82 24.83
C LEU A 129 19.66 -2.50 24.55
N ALA A 130 20.04 -2.51 23.27
CA ALA A 130 21.38 -2.17 22.82
C ALA A 130 21.33 -1.30 21.56
N TYR A 131 22.27 -0.37 21.44
CA TYR A 131 22.42 0.40 20.21
C TYR A 131 22.94 -0.47 19.08
N HIS A 132 22.36 -0.31 17.90
CA HIS A 132 22.83 -0.97 16.69
C HIS A 132 23.72 -0.04 15.87
N ASP A 133 25.03 -0.33 15.89
CA ASP A 133 26.08 0.53 15.33
C ASP A 133 25.87 0.87 13.85
N GLU A 134 25.50 -0.11 13.03
CA GLU A 134 25.30 0.12 11.59
C GLU A 134 24.07 1.02 11.33
N THR A 135 23.01 0.91 12.14
CA THR A 135 21.86 1.82 12.02
C THR A 135 22.24 3.24 12.43
N LEU A 136 23.02 3.41 13.50
CA LEU A 136 23.55 4.71 13.89
C LEU A 136 24.42 5.31 12.78
N ARG A 137 25.33 4.52 12.20
CA ARG A 137 26.19 4.94 11.07
C ARG A 137 25.37 5.43 9.88
N ARG A 138 24.39 4.65 9.42
CA ARG A 138 23.50 5.03 8.31
C ARG A 138 22.66 6.25 8.64
N MET A 139 22.13 6.32 9.86
CA MET A 139 21.33 7.45 10.31
C MET A 139 22.13 8.76 10.27
N ASP A 140 23.37 8.73 10.72
CA ASP A 140 24.27 9.90 10.68
C ASP A 140 24.66 10.26 9.25
N GLU A 141 24.94 9.27 8.40
CA GLU A 141 25.22 9.50 6.98
C GLU A 141 24.04 10.14 6.23
N THR A 142 22.82 9.69 6.47
CA THR A 142 21.61 10.25 5.84
C THR A 142 21.30 11.67 6.33
N SER A 143 21.77 12.02 7.53
CA SER A 143 21.43 13.28 8.19
C SER A 143 22.56 14.32 8.12
N LYS A 144 23.79 13.96 7.75
CA LYS A 144 24.98 14.83 7.76
C LYS A 144 24.84 16.16 7.02
N HIS A 145 23.99 16.21 5.99
CA HIS A 145 23.77 17.42 5.17
C HIS A 145 22.52 18.21 5.57
N ARG A 146 21.80 17.78 6.59
CA ARG A 146 20.58 18.46 7.05
C ARG A 146 20.97 19.59 7.99
N ARG A 147 20.62 20.83 7.63
CA ARG A 147 20.93 22.05 8.41
C ARG A 147 20.52 21.98 9.89
N TRP A 148 19.44 21.26 10.21
CA TRP A 148 18.95 21.11 11.58
C TRP A 148 19.84 20.19 12.44
N VAL A 149 20.62 19.29 11.83
CA VAL A 149 21.46 18.31 12.55
C VAL A 149 22.64 18.98 13.24
N SER A 150 23.24 19.99 12.59
CA SER A 150 24.31 20.79 13.19
C SER A 150 23.83 21.72 14.31
N GLN A 151 22.51 21.82 14.53
CA GLN A 151 21.89 22.69 15.54
C GLN A 151 21.22 21.91 16.67
N GLN A 152 21.37 20.57 16.71
CA GLN A 152 20.72 19.75 17.73
C GLN A 152 21.38 19.89 19.11
N SER A 153 20.54 20.01 20.14
CA SER A 153 20.97 19.84 21.53
C SER A 153 21.36 18.37 21.81
N GLU A 154 22.06 18.12 22.92
CA GLU A 154 22.41 16.75 23.33
C GLU A 154 21.17 15.89 23.62
N GLU A 155 20.10 16.49 24.17
CA GLU A 155 18.82 15.81 24.36
C GLU A 155 18.19 15.40 23.03
N GLN A 156 18.21 16.29 22.03
CA GLN A 156 17.68 15.98 20.69
C GLN A 156 18.50 14.90 19.97
N LYS A 157 19.83 14.89 20.16
CA LYS A 157 20.69 13.82 19.64
C LYS A 157 20.36 12.49 20.32
N THR A 158 20.22 12.49 21.64
CA THR A 158 19.86 11.29 22.42
C THR A 158 18.50 10.76 21.98
N ALA A 159 17.50 11.63 21.87
CA ALA A 159 16.17 11.28 21.39
C ALA A 159 16.19 10.62 20.01
N ARG A 160 16.96 11.19 19.08
CA ARG A 160 17.14 10.63 17.73
C ARG A 160 17.86 9.28 17.74
N ARG A 161 18.91 9.11 18.56
CA ARG A 161 19.65 7.84 18.64
C ARG A 161 18.81 6.69 19.19
N ARG A 162 17.78 6.96 20.01
CA ARG A 162 16.83 5.92 20.49
C ARG A 162 16.17 5.14 19.35
N MET A 163 16.04 5.72 18.15
CA MET A 163 15.54 5.00 16.97
C MET A 163 16.46 3.86 16.48
N ALA A 164 17.68 3.77 17.00
CA ALA A 164 18.63 2.68 16.76
C ALA A 164 18.87 1.84 18.03
N LEU A 165 18.07 2.03 19.08
CA LEU A 165 18.12 1.26 20.32
C LEU A 165 17.13 0.08 20.21
N PHE A 166 17.67 -1.12 19.97
CA PHE A 166 16.88 -2.31 19.65
C PHE A 166 17.01 -3.37 20.76
N PRO A 167 16.07 -4.34 20.83
CA PRO A 167 16.27 -5.55 21.63
C PRO A 167 17.60 -6.23 21.23
N ALA A 168 18.43 -6.58 22.21
CA ALA A 168 19.85 -6.88 22.01
C ALA A 168 20.12 -8.08 21.09
N ASN A 169 19.20 -9.05 21.04
CA ASN A 169 19.30 -10.24 20.19
C ASN A 169 18.37 -10.17 18.97
N ALA A 170 17.84 -8.99 18.66
CA ALA A 170 17.04 -8.80 17.47
C ALA A 170 17.92 -8.87 16.22
N GLU A 171 17.38 -9.45 15.17
CA GLU A 171 18.02 -9.46 13.86
C GLU A 171 17.65 -8.18 13.11
N VAL A 172 18.64 -7.52 12.52
CA VAL A 172 18.45 -6.23 11.86
C VAL A 172 18.60 -6.39 10.34
N LEU A 173 17.50 -6.21 9.62
CA LEU A 173 17.42 -6.41 8.17
C LEU A 173 17.33 -5.07 7.44
N PHE A 174 18.39 -4.71 6.73
CA PHE A 174 18.38 -3.60 5.79
C PHE A 174 17.84 -4.07 4.44
N VAL A 175 16.57 -3.79 4.20
CA VAL A 175 15.84 -4.24 3.01
C VAL A 175 15.91 -3.25 1.85
N SER A 176 16.49 -2.06 2.04
CA SER A 176 16.59 -1.03 1.00
C SER A 176 17.88 -0.25 1.13
N SER A 177 18.49 0.11 -0.01
CA SER A 177 19.81 0.75 -0.07
C SER A 177 19.78 2.26 0.19
N ASP A 178 18.62 2.90 0.07
CA ASP A 178 18.49 4.36 0.10
C ASP A 178 17.85 4.91 1.40
N ILE A 179 17.53 4.05 2.36
CA ILE A 179 17.00 4.41 3.68
C ILE A 179 17.89 3.83 4.78
N PHE A 180 17.95 4.51 5.92
CA PHE A 180 18.72 4.04 7.08
C PHE A 180 17.90 3.13 8.01
N VAL A 181 16.57 3.12 7.88
CA VAL A 181 15.67 2.41 8.80
C VAL A 181 15.63 0.93 8.41
N PRO A 182 16.01 0.00 9.32
CA PRO A 182 15.92 -1.43 9.08
C PRO A 182 14.55 -2.00 9.46
N VAL A 183 14.25 -3.20 8.97
CA VAL A 183 13.23 -4.07 9.57
C VAL A 183 13.90 -4.82 10.71
N VAL A 184 13.42 -4.64 11.94
CA VAL A 184 13.95 -5.34 13.12
C VAL A 184 13.11 -6.59 13.37
N ARG A 185 13.76 -7.75 13.39
CA ARG A 185 13.11 -9.06 13.52
C ARG A 185 13.36 -9.70 14.88
N LEU A 186 12.29 -10.09 15.56
CA LEU A 186 12.31 -10.79 16.84
C LEU A 186 11.67 -12.17 16.73
N ALA A 187 12.17 -13.11 17.53
CA ALA A 187 11.66 -14.48 17.64
C ALA A 187 11.51 -15.20 16.27
N GLY A 188 12.28 -14.79 15.26
CA GLY A 188 12.23 -15.31 13.90
C GLY A 188 10.94 -14.99 13.11
N LYS A 189 9.96 -14.30 13.70
CA LYS A 189 8.60 -14.15 13.14
C LYS A 189 8.06 -12.72 13.18
N LEU A 190 8.39 -11.95 14.23
CA LEU A 190 7.90 -10.58 14.42
C LEU A 190 8.81 -9.60 13.70
N HIS A 191 8.26 -8.79 12.81
CA HIS A 191 8.99 -7.80 12.01
C HIS A 191 8.46 -6.40 12.34
N VAL A 192 9.32 -5.54 12.85
CA VAL A 192 8.95 -4.20 13.27
C VAL A 192 9.12 -3.22 12.11
N PHE A 193 8.07 -2.47 11.80
CA PHE A 193 8.06 -1.44 10.75
C PHE A 193 7.72 -0.04 11.30
N PRO A 194 8.14 1.02 10.58
CA PRO A 194 7.68 2.38 10.87
C PRO A 194 6.17 2.56 10.65
N GLY A 195 5.62 3.57 11.32
CA GLY A 195 4.23 4.01 11.12
C GLY A 195 4.02 4.83 9.84
N ILE A 196 5.08 5.45 9.30
CA ILE A 196 4.98 6.31 8.10
C ILE A 196 4.62 5.45 6.87
N PRO A 197 3.47 5.67 6.20
CA PRO A 197 2.99 4.75 5.17
C PRO A 197 3.94 4.56 3.99
N SER A 198 4.54 5.63 3.46
CA SER A 198 5.47 5.51 2.32
C SER A 198 6.72 4.69 2.67
N LEU A 199 7.20 4.79 3.90
CA LEU A 199 8.35 4.05 4.38
C LEU A 199 7.98 2.58 4.66
N PHE A 200 6.85 2.35 5.32
CA PHE A 200 6.28 1.02 5.56
C PHE A 200 6.16 0.23 4.26
N GLN A 201 5.48 0.81 3.26
CA GLN A 201 5.22 0.17 1.97
C GLN A 201 6.52 -0.18 1.24
N LYS A 202 7.45 0.77 1.17
CA LYS A 202 8.76 0.55 0.55
C LYS A 202 9.54 -0.59 1.21
N MET A 203 9.55 -0.64 2.54
CA MET A 203 10.25 -1.70 3.28
C MET A 203 9.57 -3.06 3.07
N LEU A 204 8.23 -3.08 3.08
CA LEU A 204 7.45 -4.29 2.88
C LEU A 204 7.58 -4.85 1.46
N ASP A 205 7.66 -4.00 0.44
CA ASP A 205 7.88 -4.41 -0.96
C ASP A 205 9.23 -5.09 -1.18
N ASN A 206 10.25 -4.70 -0.41
CA ASN A 206 11.60 -5.28 -0.50
C ASN A 206 11.84 -6.46 0.45
N LEU A 207 10.91 -6.72 1.38
CA LEU A 207 10.96 -7.82 2.34
C LEU A 207 10.91 -9.24 1.74
N PRO A 208 10.21 -9.53 0.61
CA PRO A 208 9.97 -10.91 0.15
C PRO A 208 11.21 -11.79 0.01
N GLN A 209 12.35 -11.21 -0.39
CA GLN A 209 13.61 -11.94 -0.54
C GLN A 209 14.20 -12.44 0.79
N PHE A 210 13.77 -11.86 1.92
CA PHE A 210 14.21 -12.22 3.27
C PHE A 210 13.26 -13.22 3.95
N LEU A 211 12.20 -13.64 3.25
CA LEU A 211 11.14 -14.46 3.80
C LEU A 211 10.95 -15.77 3.01
N PRO A 212 10.72 -16.89 3.69
CA PRO A 212 10.36 -18.16 3.05
C PRO A 212 8.88 -18.12 2.62
N LEU A 213 8.55 -17.37 1.57
CA LEU A 213 7.18 -17.21 1.11
C LEU A 213 6.68 -18.39 0.27
N PRO A 214 5.35 -18.59 0.18
CA PRO A 214 4.77 -19.59 -0.71
C PRO A 214 5.27 -19.45 -2.16
N PRO A 215 5.49 -20.60 -2.83
CA PRO A 215 5.94 -20.61 -4.21
C PRO A 215 4.83 -20.02 -5.13
N PRO A 216 5.16 -19.45 -6.29
CA PRO A 216 4.21 -18.77 -7.17
C PRO A 216 2.96 -19.57 -7.52
N GLU A 217 3.07 -20.90 -7.63
CA GLU A 217 2.00 -21.82 -8.00
C GLU A 217 0.90 -21.91 -6.93
N GLU A 218 1.25 -21.68 -5.66
CA GLU A 218 0.32 -21.71 -4.52
C GLU A 218 -0.30 -20.33 -4.23
N ARG A 219 0.17 -19.27 -4.90
CA ARG A 219 -0.34 -17.91 -4.67
C ARG A 219 -1.74 -17.75 -5.26
N PRO A 220 -2.60 -16.96 -4.60
CA PRO A 220 -3.93 -16.71 -5.11
C PRO A 220 -3.86 -15.87 -6.38
N TYR A 221 -4.84 -16.10 -7.24
CA TYR A 221 -5.07 -15.34 -8.45
C TYR A 221 -6.47 -14.75 -8.40
N ARG A 222 -6.56 -13.45 -8.63
CA ARG A 222 -7.83 -12.71 -8.64
C ARG A 222 -8.10 -12.12 -10.01
N VAL A 223 -9.34 -12.28 -10.45
CA VAL A 223 -9.91 -11.58 -11.59
C VAL A 223 -11.08 -10.73 -11.12
N GLN A 224 -11.16 -9.48 -11.57
CA GLN A 224 -12.30 -8.61 -11.28
C GLN A 224 -12.96 -8.14 -12.57
N VAL A 225 -14.29 -8.26 -12.60
CA VAL A 225 -15.16 -7.69 -13.64
C VAL A 225 -16.15 -6.74 -13.00
N PHE A 226 -16.57 -5.72 -13.72
CA PHE A 226 -17.55 -4.74 -13.27
C PHE A 226 -18.77 -4.76 -14.19
N THR A 227 -19.96 -4.82 -13.64
CA THR A 227 -21.21 -4.72 -14.40
C THR A 227 -22.03 -3.53 -13.88
N PRO A 228 -22.67 -2.75 -14.77
CA PRO A 228 -23.59 -1.69 -14.35
C PRO A 228 -24.92 -2.24 -13.81
N LEU A 229 -25.14 -3.56 -13.86
CA LEU A 229 -26.38 -4.18 -13.40
C LEU A 229 -26.47 -4.17 -11.86
N PRO A 230 -27.69 -4.06 -11.30
CA PRO A 230 -27.92 -4.19 -9.86
C PRO A 230 -27.54 -5.58 -9.33
N GLU A 231 -27.16 -5.64 -8.05
CA GLU A 231 -26.75 -6.89 -7.39
C GLU A 231 -27.85 -7.97 -7.42
N SER A 232 -29.11 -7.56 -7.27
CA SER A 232 -30.26 -8.47 -7.32
C SER A 232 -30.38 -9.20 -8.66
N THR A 233 -29.98 -8.56 -9.77
CA THR A 233 -30.01 -9.15 -11.11
C THR A 233 -28.92 -10.19 -11.30
N ILE A 234 -27.74 -9.97 -10.71
CA ILE A 234 -26.58 -10.86 -10.90
C ILE A 234 -26.56 -12.01 -9.90
N ALA A 235 -27.20 -11.88 -8.74
CA ALA A 235 -27.13 -12.86 -7.65
C ALA A 235 -27.51 -14.30 -8.06
N PRO A 236 -28.58 -14.56 -8.86
CA PRO A 236 -28.89 -15.91 -9.32
C PRO A 236 -27.82 -16.52 -10.22
N ILE A 237 -27.20 -15.68 -11.06
CA ILE A 237 -26.12 -16.08 -11.98
C ILE A 237 -24.88 -16.46 -11.17
N LEU A 238 -24.50 -15.62 -10.20
CA LEU A 238 -23.37 -15.91 -9.32
C LEU A 238 -23.60 -17.16 -8.46
N THR A 239 -24.82 -17.39 -8.00
CA THR A 239 -25.19 -18.60 -7.24
C THR A 239 -25.02 -19.85 -8.10
N SER A 240 -25.48 -19.80 -9.35
CA SER A 240 -25.37 -20.91 -10.30
C SER A 240 -23.90 -21.19 -10.66
N LEU A 241 -23.10 -20.13 -10.87
CA LEU A 241 -21.66 -20.25 -11.10
C LEU A 241 -20.90 -20.79 -9.89
N HIS A 242 -21.27 -20.38 -8.69
CA HIS A 242 -20.65 -20.92 -7.47
C HIS A 242 -20.91 -22.42 -7.34
N ALA A 243 -22.13 -22.89 -7.64
CA ALA A 243 -22.47 -24.31 -7.62
C ALA A 243 -21.71 -25.12 -8.69
N SER A 244 -21.57 -24.58 -9.90
CA SER A 244 -20.85 -25.26 -10.99
C SER A 244 -19.35 -25.36 -10.74
N LEU A 245 -18.76 -24.35 -10.11
CA LEU A 245 -17.33 -24.31 -9.79
C LEU A 245 -16.97 -25.04 -8.49
N SER A 246 -17.93 -25.22 -7.59
CA SER A 246 -17.74 -25.99 -6.35
C SER A 246 -17.97 -27.50 -6.51
N SER A 247 -18.54 -27.93 -7.65
CA SER A 247 -18.78 -29.35 -7.93
C SER A 247 -17.46 -30.04 -8.29
N PRO A 248 -17.05 -31.12 -7.58
CA PRO A 248 -15.82 -31.82 -7.89
C PRO A 248 -15.89 -32.42 -9.29
N SER A 249 -14.88 -32.15 -10.12
CA SER A 249 -14.80 -32.74 -11.46
C SER A 249 -14.61 -34.26 -11.34
N PRO A 250 -15.40 -35.10 -12.06
CA PRO A 250 -15.29 -36.56 -11.97
C PRO A 250 -13.92 -37.14 -12.38
N SER A 251 -13.06 -36.34 -13.02
CA SER A 251 -11.73 -36.75 -13.51
C SER A 251 -10.59 -36.57 -12.49
N SER A 252 -10.86 -36.02 -11.29
CA SER A 252 -9.85 -35.73 -10.27
C SER A 252 -9.79 -36.81 -9.18
N GLN A 253 -9.83 -38.10 -9.55
CA GLN A 253 -9.49 -39.20 -8.64
C GLN A 253 -7.97 -39.44 -8.69
N SER A 254 -7.21 -38.51 -8.14
CA SER A 254 -5.78 -38.69 -7.86
C SER A 254 -5.50 -38.06 -6.50
N GLN A 255 -5.34 -38.92 -5.50
CA GLN A 255 -5.03 -38.56 -4.12
C GLN A 255 -3.76 -37.69 -4.07
N SER A 256 -3.87 -36.40 -3.71
CA SER A 256 -2.91 -35.65 -2.86
C SER A 256 -3.03 -34.12 -2.91
N GLN A 257 -3.83 -33.50 -3.79
CA GLN A 257 -3.98 -32.04 -3.80
C GLN A 257 -5.45 -31.65 -3.66
N GLN A 258 -5.89 -31.40 -2.43
CA GLN A 258 -7.13 -30.68 -2.18
C GLN A 258 -6.93 -29.23 -2.60
N HIS A 259 -7.29 -28.90 -3.83
CA HIS A 259 -7.29 -27.51 -4.28
C HIS A 259 -8.35 -26.72 -3.51
N ALA A 260 -7.98 -25.53 -3.02
CA ALA A 260 -8.94 -24.63 -2.40
C ALA A 260 -10.01 -24.25 -3.44
N PRO A 261 -11.31 -24.26 -3.09
CA PRO A 261 -12.38 -23.96 -4.04
C PRO A 261 -12.28 -22.53 -4.56
N ILE A 262 -12.68 -22.32 -5.82
CA ILE A 262 -12.80 -20.98 -6.41
C ILE A 262 -13.88 -20.21 -5.64
N ARG A 263 -13.49 -19.05 -5.11
CA ARG A 263 -14.36 -18.13 -4.38
C ARG A 263 -14.88 -17.06 -5.32
N ILE A 264 -16.18 -16.79 -5.23
CA ILE A 264 -16.88 -15.74 -5.98
C ILE A 264 -17.47 -14.78 -4.96
N GLY A 265 -17.26 -13.47 -5.17
CA GLY A 265 -17.87 -12.43 -4.36
C GLY A 265 -18.38 -11.28 -5.22
N SER A 266 -19.45 -10.63 -4.76
CA SER A 266 -19.99 -9.38 -5.31
C SER A 266 -19.73 -8.23 -4.35
N TYR A 267 -19.42 -7.06 -4.89
CA TYR A 267 -19.13 -5.83 -4.15
C TYR A 267 -19.84 -4.65 -4.83
N PRO A 268 -21.03 -4.25 -4.35
CA PRO A 268 -21.78 -3.15 -4.95
C PRO A 268 -21.06 -1.82 -4.74
N VAL A 269 -21.18 -0.95 -5.75
CA VAL A 269 -20.79 0.46 -5.68
C VAL A 269 -22.05 1.29 -5.78
N LEU A 270 -22.23 2.15 -4.78
CA LEU A 270 -23.42 2.97 -4.64
C LEU A 270 -23.70 3.74 -5.94
N GLN A 271 -24.89 3.54 -6.51
CA GLN A 271 -25.37 4.19 -7.75
C GLN A 271 -24.57 3.91 -9.04
N SER A 272 -23.57 3.03 -9.03
CA SER A 272 -22.75 2.74 -10.22
C SER A 272 -22.93 1.33 -10.78
N GLY A 273 -23.02 0.31 -9.93
CA GLY A 273 -23.05 -1.09 -10.37
C GLY A 273 -22.39 -2.02 -9.35
N VAL A 274 -21.87 -3.16 -9.83
CA VAL A 274 -21.30 -4.20 -8.96
C VAL A 274 -19.99 -4.72 -9.52
N TYR A 275 -18.99 -4.84 -8.66
CA TYR A 275 -17.78 -5.60 -8.95
C TYR A 275 -17.98 -7.06 -8.57
N ILE A 276 -17.59 -7.95 -9.47
CA ILE A 276 -17.55 -9.39 -9.23
C ILE A 276 -16.08 -9.78 -9.15
N SER A 277 -15.69 -10.39 -8.02
CA SER A 277 -14.34 -10.88 -7.77
C SER A 277 -14.33 -12.40 -7.81
N LEU A 278 -13.50 -12.96 -8.68
CA LEU A 278 -13.21 -14.39 -8.76
C LEU A 278 -11.81 -14.63 -8.20
N ILE A 279 -11.70 -15.51 -7.21
CA ILE A 279 -10.44 -15.80 -6.52
C ILE A 279 -10.21 -17.32 -6.52
N GLY A 280 -9.09 -17.76 -7.09
CA GLY A 280 -8.63 -19.15 -7.04
C GLY A 280 -7.12 -19.20 -6.83
N SER A 281 -6.52 -20.37 -7.03
CA SER A 281 -5.06 -20.51 -7.09
C SER A 281 -4.51 -20.06 -8.44
N HIS A 282 -3.19 -19.93 -8.57
CA HIS A 282 -2.57 -19.63 -9.87
C HIS A 282 -2.87 -20.72 -10.93
N GLN A 283 -3.09 -21.96 -10.50
CA GLN A 283 -3.44 -23.08 -11.38
C GLN A 283 -4.86 -22.93 -11.97
N ASP A 284 -5.77 -22.25 -11.26
CA ASP A 284 -7.14 -22.00 -11.70
C ASP A 284 -7.23 -20.84 -12.70
N ARG A 285 -6.11 -20.19 -13.03
CA ARG A 285 -6.07 -18.99 -13.89
C ARG A 285 -6.87 -19.14 -15.18
N MET A 286 -6.69 -20.24 -15.90
CA MET A 286 -7.40 -20.47 -17.17
C MET A 286 -8.91 -20.59 -16.98
N VAL A 287 -9.33 -21.23 -15.88
CA VAL A 287 -10.75 -21.38 -15.53
C VAL A 287 -11.34 -20.02 -15.15
N LEU A 288 -10.64 -19.26 -14.31
CA LEU A 288 -11.05 -17.92 -13.86
C LEU A 288 -11.18 -16.95 -15.04
N GLU A 289 -10.23 -16.95 -15.97
CA GLU A 289 -10.27 -16.10 -17.16
C GLU A 289 -11.41 -16.48 -18.11
N ARG A 290 -11.72 -17.78 -18.25
CA ARG A 290 -12.86 -18.25 -19.03
C ARG A 290 -14.19 -17.80 -18.40
N VAL A 291 -14.36 -18.01 -17.09
CA VAL A 291 -15.59 -17.60 -16.36
C VAL A 291 -15.76 -16.08 -16.40
N ALA A 292 -14.67 -15.32 -16.28
CA ALA A 292 -14.72 -13.87 -16.41
C ALA A 292 -15.21 -13.42 -17.80
N LYS A 293 -14.79 -14.09 -18.89
CA LYS A 293 -15.30 -13.80 -20.24
C LYS A 293 -16.78 -14.10 -20.37
N GLU A 294 -17.24 -15.24 -19.86
CA GLU A 294 -18.66 -15.59 -19.85
C GLU A 294 -19.50 -14.56 -19.08
N LEU A 295 -19.01 -14.08 -17.93
CA LEU A 295 -19.64 -13.00 -17.17
C LEU A 295 -19.69 -11.67 -17.94
N ILE A 296 -18.62 -11.33 -18.68
CA ILE A 296 -18.56 -10.13 -19.52
C ILE A 296 -19.65 -10.18 -20.59
N ASP A 297 -19.76 -11.30 -21.30
CA ASP A 297 -20.73 -11.49 -22.37
C ASP A 297 -22.17 -11.52 -21.83
N THR A 298 -22.40 -12.13 -20.67
CA THR A 298 -23.74 -12.31 -20.09
C THR A 298 -24.26 -11.06 -19.38
N LEU A 299 -23.39 -10.32 -18.69
CA LEU A 299 -23.79 -9.23 -17.77
C LEU A 299 -23.50 -7.83 -18.33
N ASN A 300 -23.14 -7.72 -19.61
CA ASN A 300 -22.61 -6.48 -20.21
C ASN A 300 -21.50 -5.88 -19.32
N ALA A 301 -20.63 -6.76 -18.80
CA ALA A 301 -19.60 -6.38 -17.85
C ALA A 301 -18.35 -5.89 -18.58
N GLN A 302 -17.46 -5.24 -17.84
CA GLN A 302 -16.17 -4.78 -18.32
C GLN A 302 -15.08 -5.38 -17.45
N TRP A 303 -13.96 -5.73 -18.09
CA TRP A 303 -12.80 -6.23 -17.38
C TRP A 303 -12.13 -5.10 -16.61
N ARG A 304 -11.77 -5.32 -15.34
CA ARG A 304 -11.22 -4.27 -14.47
C ARG A 304 -9.82 -4.57 -13.97
N ALA A 305 -9.53 -5.81 -13.60
CA ALA A 305 -8.21 -6.17 -13.08
C ALA A 305 -7.86 -7.63 -13.30
N GLN A 306 -6.57 -7.90 -13.48
CA GLN A 306 -5.97 -9.22 -13.63
C GLN A 306 -4.70 -9.33 -12.78
N GLY A 307 -4.66 -10.28 -11.85
CA GLY A 307 -3.42 -10.64 -11.15
C GLY A 307 -2.86 -9.55 -10.23
N ARG A 308 -1.52 -9.50 -10.13
CA ARG A 308 -0.74 -8.65 -9.19
C ARG A 308 -0.89 -7.15 -9.46
N ASP A 309 -1.19 -6.75 -10.69
CA ASP A 309 -1.28 -5.36 -11.06
C ASP A 309 -2.74 -4.92 -11.07
N GLN A 310 -3.04 -3.95 -10.21
CA GLN A 310 -4.29 -3.19 -10.13
C GLN A 310 -5.43 -3.82 -9.32
N CYS A 311 -5.23 -3.92 -8.01
CA CYS A 311 -6.34 -3.90 -7.07
C CYS A 311 -6.16 -2.74 -6.10
N THR A 312 -6.29 -1.53 -6.64
CA THR A 312 -6.65 -0.37 -5.82
C THR A 312 -8.09 -0.03 -6.17
N TRP A 313 -8.96 -0.14 -5.17
CA TRP A 313 -10.22 0.58 -5.18
C TRP A 313 -9.87 2.06 -5.22
N ARG A 314 -10.00 2.68 -6.39
CA ARG A 314 -10.15 4.13 -6.47
C ARG A 314 -11.64 4.36 -6.34
N GLU A 315 -12.08 4.81 -5.16
CA GLU A 315 -13.25 5.67 -5.13
C GLU A 315 -12.99 6.75 -6.18
N GLU A 316 -13.90 6.89 -7.13
CA GLU A 316 -13.85 7.97 -8.09
C GLU A 316 -13.64 9.27 -7.32
N LYS A 317 -12.63 10.01 -7.74
CA LYS A 317 -12.21 11.25 -7.11
C LYS A 317 -13.40 12.20 -6.99
N ASP A 318 -13.82 12.47 -5.77
CA ASP A 318 -14.34 13.79 -5.44
C ASP A 318 -13.21 14.80 -5.67
N GLY A 319 -13.34 15.55 -6.76
CA GLY A 319 -12.68 16.81 -7.07
C GLY A 319 -11.34 17.11 -6.41
N ALA A 320 -10.24 16.46 -6.83
CA ALA A 320 -8.91 17.03 -6.67
C ALA A 320 -7.87 16.47 -7.66
N ASN A 321 -7.26 17.43 -8.36
CA ASN A 321 -6.02 17.35 -9.14
C ASN A 321 -6.05 16.60 -10.48
N ALA A 322 -6.30 17.40 -11.52
CA ALA A 322 -5.70 17.28 -12.83
C ALA A 322 -4.22 17.70 -12.76
N ASN A 323 -3.31 16.73 -12.70
CA ASN A 323 -2.01 16.73 -13.40
C ASN A 323 -1.17 15.56 -12.89
N ALA A 324 -1.21 14.45 -13.62
CA ALA A 324 -0.14 13.45 -13.63
C ALA A 324 -0.42 12.47 -14.77
N ASN A 325 -0.08 12.86 -16.00
CA ASN A 325 0.15 11.90 -17.07
C ASN A 325 1.19 12.47 -18.03
N ALA A 326 2.41 11.93 -17.95
CA ALA A 326 3.30 11.65 -19.07
C ALA A 326 4.71 11.37 -18.51
N ASN A 327 5.05 10.10 -18.34
CA ASN A 327 6.40 9.62 -18.62
C ASN A 327 6.35 8.09 -18.73
N VAL A 328 6.02 7.64 -19.95
CA VAL A 328 6.45 6.34 -20.45
C VAL A 328 7.44 6.63 -21.56
N SER A 329 8.65 6.10 -21.39
CA SER A 329 9.79 6.18 -22.29
C SER A 329 9.55 5.44 -23.61
N GLY A 330 9.98 6.03 -24.73
CA GLY A 330 10.02 5.34 -26.02
C GLY A 330 10.65 6.20 -27.12
N SER A 331 11.86 5.83 -27.53
CA SER A 331 12.71 6.39 -28.58
C SER A 331 12.06 6.54 -29.96
N GLY A 332 12.37 7.61 -30.70
CA GLY A 332 12.18 7.65 -32.15
C GLY A 332 12.18 9.03 -32.80
N ARG A 333 13.31 9.39 -33.43
CA ARG A 333 13.55 10.28 -34.58
C ARG A 333 12.74 11.58 -34.80
N ALA A 334 13.52 12.64 -35.01
CA ALA A 334 13.15 13.95 -35.53
C ALA A 334 12.44 13.90 -36.90
N GLY A 335 11.52 14.84 -37.11
CA GLY A 335 10.93 15.17 -38.40
C GLY A 335 9.66 16.01 -38.25
N ASP A 336 9.79 17.31 -38.54
CA ASP A 336 8.79 18.25 -39.05
C ASP A 336 7.30 18.10 -38.65
N ASN A 337 6.76 19.10 -37.93
CA ASN A 337 5.73 19.94 -38.54
C ASN A 337 5.40 21.17 -37.69
N GLN A 338 5.96 22.29 -38.12
CA GLN A 338 5.59 23.63 -37.73
C GLN A 338 4.42 24.09 -38.61
N LYS A 339 3.19 23.71 -38.24
CA LYS A 339 1.92 24.28 -38.77
C LYS A 339 0.72 23.64 -38.05
N ALA A 340 0.35 24.18 -36.87
CA ALA A 340 -0.98 24.05 -36.24
C ALA A 340 -1.01 24.74 -34.86
N ARG A 341 -0.46 25.96 -34.76
CA ARG A 341 -0.53 26.78 -33.54
C ARG A 341 -0.93 28.20 -33.91
N GLU A 342 -2.13 28.31 -34.47
CA GLU A 342 -2.89 29.54 -34.65
C GLU A 342 -4.30 29.08 -35.01
N GLU A 343 -5.12 28.80 -33.97
CA GLU A 343 -6.59 28.66 -33.97
C GLU A 343 -7.03 27.82 -32.75
N ALA A 344 -6.87 28.40 -31.55
CA ALA A 344 -7.58 27.96 -30.35
C ALA A 344 -7.55 29.04 -29.26
N GLN A 345 -7.80 30.30 -29.64
CA GLN A 345 -8.23 31.35 -28.72
C GLN A 345 -9.73 31.55 -28.90
N GLY A 346 -10.49 30.77 -28.14
CA GLY A 346 -11.96 30.82 -28.09
C GLY A 346 -12.43 30.24 -26.78
N GLY A 347 -12.07 30.89 -25.67
CA GLY A 347 -12.48 30.47 -24.33
C GLY A 347 -13.97 30.68 -24.11
N ALA A 348 -14.74 29.60 -24.18
CA ALA A 348 -16.11 29.57 -23.68
C ALA A 348 -16.08 29.51 -22.14
N ARG A 349 -16.55 30.58 -21.50
CA ARG A 349 -16.67 30.69 -20.04
C ARG A 349 -17.88 29.85 -19.60
N LEU A 350 -17.63 28.73 -18.91
CA LEU A 350 -18.67 27.94 -18.23
C LEU A 350 -19.23 28.78 -17.06
N VAL A 351 -20.44 29.32 -17.26
CA VAL A 351 -21.21 30.02 -16.23
C VAL A 351 -21.84 28.96 -15.32
N SER A 352 -21.67 29.08 -14.01
CA SER A 352 -22.19 28.11 -13.04
C SER A 352 -23.73 28.11 -13.05
N ARG A 353 -24.35 26.98 -12.71
CA ARG A 353 -25.81 26.85 -12.63
C ARG A 353 -26.45 27.89 -11.70
N GLU A 354 -25.76 28.27 -10.63
CA GLU A 354 -26.20 29.28 -9.67
C GLU A 354 -26.25 30.70 -10.28
N GLU A 355 -25.32 31.04 -11.18
CA GLU A 355 -25.32 32.35 -11.86
C GLU A 355 -26.44 32.48 -12.91
N MET A 356 -26.89 31.37 -13.50
CA MET A 356 -28.05 31.36 -14.40
C MET A 356 -29.38 31.46 -13.63
N GLU A 357 -29.46 30.86 -12.45
CA GLU A 357 -30.66 30.90 -11.60
C GLU A 357 -30.85 32.29 -10.98
N ALA A 358 -29.76 32.95 -10.57
CA ALA A 358 -29.78 34.33 -10.09
C ALA A 358 -30.26 35.33 -11.18
N LYS A 359 -29.80 35.17 -12.42
CA LYS A 359 -30.23 36.03 -13.55
C LYS A 359 -31.69 35.82 -13.94
N ARG A 360 -32.22 34.60 -13.79
CA ARG A 360 -33.63 34.29 -14.05
C ARG A 360 -34.55 34.91 -12.99
N LEU A 361 -34.20 34.80 -11.71
CA LEU A 361 -34.95 35.42 -10.62
C LEU A 361 -34.93 36.96 -10.69
N GLU A 362 -33.85 37.54 -11.21
CA GLU A 362 -33.75 38.99 -11.39
C GLU A 362 -34.51 39.52 -12.61
N SER A 363 -34.69 38.70 -13.66
CA SER A 363 -35.58 39.06 -14.78
C SER A 363 -37.07 38.93 -14.42
N GLU A 364 -37.43 37.92 -13.63
CA GLU A 364 -38.81 37.72 -13.14
C GLU A 364 -39.24 38.82 -12.13
N ARG A 365 -38.30 39.41 -11.38
CA ARG A 365 -38.56 40.58 -10.52
C ARG A 365 -38.75 41.90 -11.28
N LYS A 366 -38.15 42.04 -12.48
CA LYS A 366 -38.26 43.26 -13.31
C LYS A 366 -39.47 43.26 -14.25
N SER A 367 -40.18 42.14 -14.40
CA SER A 367 -41.42 42.09 -15.18
C SER A 367 -42.71 42.26 -14.34
N ASN A 368 -42.59 42.33 -13.01
CA ASN A 368 -43.71 42.45 -12.06
C ASN A 368 -43.66 43.74 -11.23
N LEU A 369 -43.02 44.80 -11.75
CA LEU A 369 -42.99 46.16 -11.18
C LEU A 369 -43.33 47.19 -12.25
#